data_AF-A0AAX2DNS5-F1
#
_entry.id   AF-A0AAX2DNS5-F1
#
_cell.length_a   1.000
_cell.length_b   1.000
_cell.length_c   1.000
_cell.angle_alpha   90.00
_cell.angle_beta   90.00
_cell.angle_gamma   90.00
#
_symmetry.space_group_name_H-M   'P 1'
#
loop_
_entity.id
_entity.type
_entity.pdbx_description
1 polymer ?
#
loop_
_entity_poly.entity_id
_entity_poly.type
_entity_poly.pdbx_seq_one_letter_code
_entity_poly.pdbx_strand_id
1 'polypeptide(L)'
;MRKDVISISTVPVVSGPSNIVFTNGFCKETGWEVTGLDWNTGETVFCAKFGFDNLGNGAYSIIQFFENGVLLFNSIGGPTRVKL
;
A
#
# COMPACT_ATOMS: atom_id res chain seq x y z
N MET A 1 -5.83 -3.24 -19.48
CA MET A 1 -6.87 -2.60 -18.63
C MET A 1 -6.48 -2.91 -17.19
N ARG A 2 -5.98 -1.93 -16.42
CA ARG A 2 -5.58 -2.14 -15.01
C ARG A 2 -6.80 -2.63 -14.23
N LYS A 3 -6.69 -3.82 -13.63
CA LYS A 3 -7.74 -4.47 -12.81
C LYS A 3 -7.42 -4.34 -11.33
N ASP A 4 -6.61 -3.34 -10.99
CA ASP A 4 -6.07 -3.07 -9.67
C ASP A 4 -7.26 -2.65 -8.78
N VAL A 5 -8.00 -3.65 -8.30
CA VAL A 5 -9.01 -3.50 -7.28
C VAL A 5 -8.25 -3.02 -6.06
N ILE A 6 -8.45 -1.75 -5.70
CA ILE A 6 -8.04 -1.27 -4.39
C ILE A 6 -8.77 -2.15 -3.39
N SER A 7 -8.06 -2.63 -2.36
CA SER A 7 -8.77 -3.20 -1.23
C SER A 7 -9.71 -2.12 -0.69
N ILE A 8 -11.02 -2.40 -0.60
CA ILE A 8 -12.04 -1.45 -0.11
C ILE A 8 -11.74 -0.93 1.31
N SER A 9 -10.80 -1.57 1.99
CA SER A 9 -10.39 -1.30 3.36
C SER A 9 -9.03 -0.58 3.45
N THR A 10 -8.35 -0.24 2.35
CA THR A 10 -7.08 0.51 2.40
C THR A 10 -7.24 1.93 1.87
N VAL A 11 -6.84 2.91 2.68
CA VAL A 11 -6.76 4.31 2.23
C VAL A 11 -5.43 4.49 1.47
N PRO A 12 -5.44 4.95 0.20
CA PRO A 12 -4.21 5.27 -0.50
C PRO A 12 -3.41 6.33 0.25
N VAL A 13 -2.08 6.20 0.24
CA VAL A 13 -1.19 7.21 0.82
C VAL A 13 -0.35 7.88 -0.24
N VAL A 14 0.04 9.12 0.01
CA VAL A 14 0.92 9.89 -0.88
C VAL A 14 2.22 10.17 -0.16
N SER A 15 3.33 9.87 -0.82
CA SER A 15 4.62 10.43 -0.46
C SER A 15 4.84 11.71 -1.25
N GLY A 16 4.63 12.85 -0.59
CA GLY A 16 4.80 14.19 -1.20
C GLY A 16 6.20 14.41 -1.80
N PRO A 17 7.30 14.14 -1.06
CA PRO A 17 8.65 14.37 -1.58
C PRO A 17 9.01 13.51 -2.79
N SER A 18 8.52 12.27 -2.86
CA SER A 18 8.83 11.38 -3.98
C SER A 18 7.79 11.45 -5.11
N ASN A 19 6.70 12.19 -4.95
CA ASN A 19 5.60 12.29 -5.92
C ASN A 19 4.95 10.93 -6.25
N ILE A 20 4.79 10.05 -5.26
CA ILE A 20 4.26 8.69 -5.45
C ILE A 20 2.97 8.47 -4.65
N VAL A 21 1.94 7.93 -5.32
CA VAL A 21 0.74 7.36 -4.69
C VAL A 21 0.95 5.89 -4.46
N PHE A 22 0.66 5.40 -3.25
CA PHE A 22 0.69 3.97 -2.96
C PHE A 22 -0.73 3.43 -2.75
N THR A 23 -0.99 2.28 -3.38
CA THR A 23 -2.24 1.53 -3.25
C THR A 23 -1.93 0.09 -2.85
N ASN A 24 -2.87 -0.56 -2.15
CA ASN A 24 -2.82 -1.99 -1.90
C ASN A 24 -3.98 -2.68 -2.63
N GLY A 25 -3.68 -3.77 -3.33
CA GLY A 25 -4.66 -4.50 -4.13
C GLY A 25 -4.29 -5.96 -4.29
N PHE A 26 -5.24 -6.75 -4.78
CA PHE A 26 -5.05 -8.18 -5.04
C PHE A 26 -4.94 -8.45 -6.55
N CYS A 27 -3.85 -9.11 -6.93
CA CYS A 27 -3.57 -9.61 -8.27
C CYS A 27 -3.70 -11.13 -8.28
N LYS A 28 -4.34 -11.71 -9.30
CA LYS A 28 -4.61 -13.17 -9.32
C LYS A 28 -3.33 -13.98 -9.45
N GLU A 29 -2.34 -13.42 -10.14
CA GLU A 29 -1.09 -14.07 -10.49
C GLU A 29 -0.07 -14.01 -9.34
N THR A 30 -0.14 -12.99 -8.50
CA THR A 30 0.90 -12.67 -7.49
C THR A 30 0.37 -12.49 -6.08
N GLY A 31 -0.95 -12.49 -5.88
CA GLY A 31 -1.60 -12.25 -4.60
C GLY A 31 -1.66 -10.76 -4.26
N TRP A 32 -1.50 -10.42 -2.99
CA TRP A 32 -1.52 -9.04 -2.51
C TRP A 32 -0.27 -8.27 -2.90
N GLU A 33 -0.46 -7.03 -3.33
CA GLU A 33 0.62 -6.12 -3.72
C GLU A 33 0.45 -4.73 -3.12
N VAL A 34 1.55 -4.06 -2.83
CA VAL A 34 1.59 -2.60 -2.69
C VAL A 34 2.21 -2.02 -3.95
N THR A 35 1.45 -1.17 -4.64
CA THR A 35 1.83 -0.57 -5.91
C THR A 35 2.01 0.93 -5.73
N GLY A 36 3.19 1.43 -6.12
CA GLY A 36 3.48 2.85 -6.17
C GLY A 36 3.34 3.40 -7.58
N LEU A 37 2.59 4.49 -7.73
CA LEU A 37 2.31 5.18 -8.98
C LEU A 37 2.92 6.57 -8.94
N ASP A 38 3.58 7.00 -10.02
CA ASP A 38 3.89 8.42 -10.17
C ASP A 38 2.57 9.23 -10.18
N TRP A 39 2.51 10.27 -9.35
CA TRP A 39 1.29 11.06 -9.16
C TRP A 39 0.83 11.76 -10.45
N ASN A 40 1.77 12.15 -11.32
CA ASN A 40 1.46 12.92 -12.52
C ASN A 40 1.09 12.03 -13.70
N THR A 41 1.79 10.90 -13.87
CA THR A 41 1.63 10.03 -15.05
C THR A 41 0.77 8.81 -14.79
N GLY A 42 0.65 8.37 -13.53
CA GLY A 42 0.00 7.11 -13.15
C GLY A 42 0.81 5.86 -13.51
N GLU A 43 2.04 6.02 -13.98
CA GLU A 43 2.95 4.90 -14.27
C GLU A 43 3.36 4.19 -12.99
N THR A 44 3.48 2.85 -13.05
CA THR A 44 3.97 2.07 -11.91
C THR A 44 5.47 2.27 -11.75
N VAL A 45 5.87 2.85 -10.61
CA VAL A 45 7.26 3.10 -10.25
C VAL A 45 7.75 2.22 -9.09
N PHE A 46 6.83 1.51 -8.43
CA PHE A 46 7.13 0.57 -7.34
C PHE A 46 6.11 -0.56 -7.30
N CYS A 47 6.55 -1.77 -6.94
CA CYS A 47 5.70 -2.92 -6.67
C CYS A 47 6.35 -3.84 -5.64
N ALA A 48 5.69 -4.03 -4.50
CA ALA A 48 6.04 -5.05 -3.50
C ALA A 48 4.96 -6.13 -3.46
N LYS A 49 5.39 -7.40 -3.49
CA LYS A 49 4.52 -8.57 -3.55
C LYS A 49 4.52 -9.30 -2.22
N PHE A 50 3.34 -9.56 -1.67
CA PHE A 50 3.12 -10.18 -0.36
C PHE A 50 2.56 -11.59 -0.47
N GLY A 51 2.23 -12.05 -1.68
CA GLY A 51 1.66 -13.38 -1.91
C GLY A 51 0.20 -13.47 -1.49
N PHE A 52 -0.31 -14.68 -1.34
CA PHE A 52 -1.74 -14.95 -1.17
C PHE A 52 -2.22 -14.91 0.28
N ASP A 53 -1.31 -14.71 1.23
CA ASP A 53 -1.65 -14.66 2.66
C ASP A 53 -2.39 -13.36 2.99
N ASN A 54 -3.35 -13.44 3.91
CA ASN A 54 -4.16 -12.29 4.32
C ASN A 54 -3.34 -11.20 5.03
N LEU A 55 -2.11 -11.48 5.47
CA LEU A 55 -1.16 -10.46 5.93
C LEU A 55 -0.80 -9.44 4.84
N GLY A 56 -0.96 -9.77 3.56
CA GLY A 56 -0.81 -8.81 2.46
C GLY A 56 -2.04 -7.91 2.25
N ASN A 57 -3.18 -8.26 2.87
CA ASN A 57 -4.40 -7.48 2.82
C ASN A 57 -4.27 -6.28 3.77
N GLY A 58 -4.09 -5.10 3.21
CA GLY A 58 -3.87 -3.84 3.91
C GLY A 58 -5.11 -3.27 4.60
N ALA A 59 -6.03 -4.09 5.08
CA ALA A 59 -7.26 -3.61 5.74
C ALA A 59 -6.94 -2.67 6.91
N TYR A 60 -7.27 -1.39 6.75
CA TYR A 60 -6.99 -0.28 7.67
C TYR A 60 -5.50 -0.10 8.00
N SER A 61 -4.63 -0.51 7.08
CA SER A 61 -3.20 -0.49 7.28
C SER A 61 -2.59 0.90 7.13
N ILE A 62 -1.56 1.16 7.93
CA ILE A 62 -0.60 2.23 7.66
C ILE A 62 0.25 1.77 6.48
N ILE A 63 0.47 2.68 5.54
CA ILE A 63 1.51 2.57 4.53
C ILE A 63 2.46 3.74 4.73
N GLN A 64 3.70 3.49 5.12
CA GLN A 64 4.72 4.52 5.33
C GLN A 64 6.07 4.04 4.83
N PHE A 65 6.71 4.85 3.98
CA PHE A 65 8.10 4.63 3.58
C PHE A 65 9.01 5.47 4.45
N PHE A 66 10.04 4.84 4.99
CA PHE A 66 11.14 5.51 5.66
C PHE A 66 12.24 5.87 4.64
N GLU A 67 13.02 6.90 4.94
CA GLU A 67 14.11 7.39 4.07
C GLU A 67 15.17 6.32 3.78
N ASN A 68 15.28 5.30 4.63
CA ASN A 68 16.20 4.17 4.47
C ASN A 68 15.68 3.08 3.52
N GLY A 69 14.57 3.31 2.79
CA GLY A 69 14.00 2.35 1.85
C GLY A 69 13.17 1.24 2.50
N VAL A 70 12.88 1.34 3.80
CA VAL A 70 11.99 0.40 4.50
C VAL A 70 10.53 0.82 4.35
N LEU A 71 9.68 -0.13 3.97
CA LEU A 71 8.23 0.02 3.95
C LEU A 71 7.63 -0.50 5.26
N LEU A 72 7.03 0.39 6.04
CA LEU A 72 6.09 0.04 7.10
C LEU A 72 4.72 -0.18 6.47
N PHE A 73 4.26 -1.43 6.49
CA PHE A 73 3.00 -1.85 5.90
C PHE A 73 2.28 -2.83 6.83
N ASN A 74 0.98 -2.61 7.01
CA ASN A 74 0.09 -3.43 7.84
C ASN A 74 0.35 -3.33 9.36
N SER A 75 -0.64 -3.74 10.15
CA SER A 75 -0.56 -3.94 11.60
C SER A 75 -1.65 -4.93 12.02
N ILE A 76 -1.28 -6.02 12.71
CA ILE A 76 -2.26 -6.88 13.40
C ILE A 76 -2.74 -6.11 14.65
N GLY A 77 -3.81 -5.32 14.48
CA GLY A 77 -4.43 -4.49 15.54
C GLY A 77 -4.61 -3.00 15.20
N GLY A 78 -3.90 -2.48 14.19
CA GLY A 78 -3.97 -1.07 13.78
C GLY A 78 -3.42 -0.07 14.82
N PRO A 79 -3.20 1.21 14.46
CA PRO A 79 -2.82 2.24 15.43
C PRO A 79 -4.04 2.74 16.22
N THR A 80 -3.94 2.82 17.54
CA THR A 80 -4.90 3.52 18.42
C THR A 80 -4.24 4.75 19.02
N ARG A 81 -4.93 5.89 18.98
CA ARG A 81 -4.57 7.10 19.75
C ARG A 81 -5.61 7.34 20.83
N VAL A 82 -5.20 7.21 22.09
CA VAL A 82 -6.03 7.38 23.29
C VAL A 82 -5.95 8.85 23.74
N LYS A 83 -7.09 9.40 24.16
CA LYS A 83 -7.21 10.74 24.75
C LYS A 83 -6.85 10.68 26.25
N LEU A 84 -6.15 11.69 26.77
CA LEU A 84 -6.13 11.97 28.22
C LEU A 84 -7.34 12.83 28.59
#